data_AF-A0A6G1SUP4-F1
#
_entry.id   AF-A0A6G1SUP4-F1
#
_cell.length_a   1.000
_cell.length_b   1.000
_cell.length_c   1.000
_cell.angle_alpha   90.00
_cell.angle_beta   90.00
_cell.angle_gamma   90.00
#
_symmetry.space_group_name_H-M   'P 1'
#
loop_
_entity.id
_entity.type
_entity.pdbx_description
1 polymer ?
#
loop_
_entity_poly.entity_id
_entity_poly.type
_entity_poly.pdbx_seq_one_letter_code
_entity_poly.pdbx_strand_id
1 'polypeptide(L)'
;MTRSLRIARSAAERDALVERQIASLTVLAESATAPRAGGRNLFYSEPESRRETVEAASIIGTPDECIERLRRLQTGGVEQVLFSGGVTSDDLRFFASEVMPAFS
;
A
#
# COMPACT_ATOMS: atom_id res chain seq x y z
N MET A 1 -9.34 -6.31 -7.57
CA MET A 1 -9.24 -4.92 -7.04
C MET A 1 -7.85 -4.35 -7.30
N THR A 2 -7.66 -3.03 -7.26
CA THR A 2 -6.32 -2.42 -7.43
C THR A 2 -5.72 -1.99 -6.09
N ARG A 3 -4.44 -2.29 -5.86
CA ARG A 3 -3.68 -1.91 -4.65
C ARG A 3 -2.25 -1.52 -5.02
N SER A 4 -1.64 -0.61 -4.28
CA SER A 4 -0.20 -0.34 -4.49
C SER A 4 0.67 -1.37 -3.78
N LEU A 5 1.78 -1.78 -4.40
CA LEU A 5 2.72 -2.76 -3.82
C LEU A 5 4.01 -2.06 -3.35
N ARG A 6 4.43 -2.34 -2.11
CA ARG A 6 5.69 -1.90 -1.51
C ARG A 6 6.24 -2.97 -0.59
N ILE A 7 7.09 -3.84 -1.12
CA ILE A 7 7.68 -4.93 -0.36
C ILE A 7 9.02 -4.48 0.24
N ALA A 8 9.24 -4.83 1.52
CA ALA A 8 10.46 -4.52 2.26
C ALA A 8 11.25 -5.80 2.55
N ARG A 9 12.58 -5.69 2.61
CA ARG A 9 13.49 -6.77 3.01
C ARG A 9 13.83 -6.75 4.50
N SER A 10 13.44 -5.67 5.20
CA SER A 10 13.67 -5.50 6.63
C SER A 10 12.63 -4.60 7.27
N ALA A 11 12.51 -4.65 8.59
CA ALA A 11 11.63 -3.76 9.35
C ALA A 11 11.99 -2.27 9.18
N ALA A 12 13.29 -1.94 9.13
CA ALA A 12 13.74 -0.57 8.91
C ALA A 12 13.35 -0.04 7.52
N GLU A 13 13.49 -0.88 6.50
CA GLU A 13 13.05 -0.54 5.14
C GLU A 13 11.53 -0.39 5.06
N ARG A 14 10.79 -1.28 5.76
CA ARG A 14 9.34 -1.21 5.85
C ARG A 14 8.87 0.13 6.40
N ASP A 15 9.47 0.60 7.49
CA ASP A 15 9.11 1.89 8.08
C ASP A 15 9.44 3.05 7.13
N ALA A 16 10.59 3.01 6.47
CA ALA A 16 10.94 4.01 5.45
C ALA A 16 9.94 4.04 4.28
N LEU A 17 9.46 2.88 3.84
CA LEU A 17 8.45 2.80 2.77
C LEU A 17 7.10 3.36 3.21
N VAL A 18 6.69 3.12 4.46
CA VAL A 18 5.44 3.66 5.02
C VAL A 18 5.51 5.18 5.07
N GLU A 19 6.60 5.74 5.61
CA GLU A 19 6.79 7.20 5.69
C GLU A 19 6.80 7.84 4.30
N ARG A 20 7.48 7.25 3.32
CA ARG A 20 7.47 7.73 1.92
C ARG A 20 6.07 7.73 1.31
N GLN A 21 5.27 6.72 1.62
CA GLN A 21 3.91 6.63 1.12
C GLN A 21 2.99 7.67 1.79
N ILE A 22 3.12 7.88 3.09
CA ILE A 22 2.41 8.94 3.82
C ILE A 22 2.75 10.32 3.23
N ALA A 23 4.04 10.58 2.99
CA ALA A 23 4.49 11.84 2.40
C ALA A 23 3.90 12.05 0.99
N SER A 24 3.95 11.03 0.14
CA SER A 24 3.41 11.08 -1.22
C SER A 24 1.91 11.38 -1.23
N LEU A 25 1.15 10.74 -0.33
CA LEU A 25 -0.29 10.97 -0.21
C LEU A 25 -0.62 12.33 0.41
N THR A 26 0.23 12.84 1.30
CA THR A 26 0.07 14.19 1.87
C THR A 26 0.18 15.25 0.77
N VAL A 27 1.20 15.15 -0.09
CA VAL A 27 1.38 16.05 -1.25
C VAL A 27 0.19 15.96 -2.21
N LEU A 28 -0.31 14.76 -2.48
CA LEU A 28 -1.51 14.56 -3.31
C LEU A 28 -2.76 15.17 -2.68
N ALA A 29 -2.93 15.06 -1.35
CA ALA A 29 -4.06 15.64 -0.64
C ALA A 29 -4.04 17.17 -0.67
N GLU A 30 -2.88 17.78 -0.43
CA GLU A 30 -2.68 19.23 -0.49
C GLU A 30 -2.98 19.77 -1.89
N SER A 31 -2.44 19.12 -2.93
CA SER A 31 -2.69 19.52 -4.33
C SER A 31 -4.14 19.29 -4.78
N ALA A 32 -4.83 18.29 -4.24
CA ALA A 32 -6.24 18.02 -4.54
C ALA A 32 -7.20 19.03 -3.88
N THR A 33 -6.74 19.84 -2.94
CA THR A 33 -7.54 20.87 -2.26
C THR A 33 -7.69 22.10 -3.16
N ALA A 34 -8.49 21.98 -4.23
CA ALA A 34 -8.84 23.10 -5.10
C ALA A 34 -9.95 23.97 -4.44
N PRO A 35 -9.90 25.32 -4.54
CA PRO A 35 -10.86 26.22 -3.87
C PRO A 35 -12.32 26.09 -4.35
N ARG A 36 -12.57 25.36 -5.44
CA ARG A 36 -13.85 25.40 -6.16
C ARG A 36 -14.75 24.17 -5.94
N ALA A 37 -14.28 23.16 -5.23
CA ALA A 37 -15.08 22.00 -4.89
C ALA A 37 -14.97 21.76 -3.38
N GLY A 38 -16.06 21.96 -2.64
CA GLY A 38 -16.16 21.70 -1.20
C GLY A 38 -16.03 20.22 -0.81
N GLY A 39 -15.25 19.43 -1.52
CA GLY A 39 -14.98 18.03 -1.24
C GLY A 39 -13.67 17.90 -0.47
N ARG A 40 -13.75 17.88 0.86
CA ARG A 40 -12.69 17.27 1.69
C ARG A 40 -12.45 15.85 1.16
N ASN A 41 -11.23 15.53 0.74
CA ASN A 41 -10.92 14.15 0.36
C ASN A 41 -10.83 13.31 1.64
N LEU A 42 -11.93 12.64 2.00
CA LEU A 42 -12.09 11.89 3.25
C LEU A 42 -11.01 10.82 3.44
N PHE A 43 -10.39 10.31 2.36
CA PHE A 43 -9.29 9.35 2.43
C PHE A 43 -7.97 9.93 2.95
N TYR A 44 -7.80 11.26 2.95
CA TYR A 44 -6.52 11.90 3.30
C TYR A 44 -6.64 13.08 4.28
N SER A 45 -7.87 13.42 4.69
CA SER A 45 -8.17 14.61 5.48
C SER A 45 -7.92 14.43 6.98
N GLU A 46 -7.86 13.19 7.48
CA GLU A 46 -7.67 12.91 8.91
C GLU A 46 -6.22 12.47 9.18
N PRO A 47 -5.36 13.36 9.73
CA PRO A 47 -3.94 13.07 9.91
C PRO A 47 -3.66 11.88 10.85
N GLU A 48 -4.52 11.66 11.85
CA GLU A 48 -4.38 10.58 12.84
C GLU A 48 -4.61 9.18 12.22
N SER A 49 -5.46 9.07 11.19
CA SER A 49 -5.79 7.81 10.52
C SER A 49 -5.01 7.57 9.22
N ARG A 50 -4.08 8.46 8.84
CA ARG A 50 -3.32 8.35 7.57
C ARG A 50 -2.51 7.08 7.50
N ARG A 51 -1.81 6.70 8.57
CA ARG A 51 -0.99 5.48 8.60
C ARG A 51 -1.84 4.24 8.40
N GLU A 52 -2.94 4.12 9.15
CA GLU A 52 -3.89 3.02 9.03
C GLU A 52 -4.51 2.97 7.62
N THR A 53 -4.93 4.12 7.08
CA THR A 53 -5.50 4.20 5.72
C THR A 53 -4.49 3.78 4.66
N VAL A 54 -3.22 4.18 4.81
CA VAL A 54 -2.12 3.77 3.92
C VAL A 54 -1.91 2.27 3.94
N GLU A 55 -1.84 1.71 5.14
CA GLU A 55 -1.61 0.29 5.36
C GLU A 55 -2.81 -0.56 4.91
N ALA A 56 -4.03 -0.02 4.94
CA ALA A 56 -5.24 -0.67 4.41
C ALA A 56 -5.38 -0.55 2.88
N ALA A 57 -4.94 0.57 2.30
CA ALA A 57 -5.03 0.85 0.87
C ALA A 57 -3.86 0.29 0.04
N SER A 58 -2.81 -0.19 0.70
CA SER A 58 -1.58 -0.68 0.05
C SER A 58 -1.18 -2.05 0.59
N ILE A 59 -0.59 -2.89 -0.26
CA ILE A 59 0.15 -4.05 0.18
C ILE A 59 1.58 -3.57 0.46
N ILE A 60 1.82 -3.20 1.73
CA ILE A 60 3.09 -2.68 2.22
C ILE A 60 3.58 -3.49 3.42
N GLY A 61 4.83 -3.93 3.39
CA GLY A 61 5.43 -4.67 4.50
C GLY A 61 6.53 -5.64 4.09
N THR A 62 6.99 -6.44 5.04
CA THR A 62 7.84 -7.62 4.79
C THR A 62 7.09 -8.70 3.99
N PRO A 63 7.76 -9.78 3.52
CA PRO A 63 7.06 -10.86 2.82
C PRO A 63 5.92 -11.48 3.65
N ASP A 64 6.17 -11.82 4.92
CA ASP A 64 5.15 -12.39 5.82
C ASP A 64 3.94 -11.45 5.98
N GLU A 65 4.23 -10.17 6.18
CA GLU A 65 3.23 -9.11 6.28
C GLU A 65 2.39 -8.95 5.00
N CYS A 66 3.01 -9.14 3.83
CA CYS A 66 2.32 -9.10 2.55
C CYS A 66 1.45 -10.34 2.37
N ILE A 67 1.94 -11.53 2.73
CA ILE A 67 1.18 -12.79 2.71
C ILE A 67 -0.06 -12.66 3.60
N GLU A 68 0.09 -12.20 4.84
CA GLU A 68 -1.04 -12.03 5.75
C GLU A 68 -2.10 -11.08 5.18
N ARG A 69 -1.68 -9.92 4.65
CA ARG A 69 -2.59 -8.93 4.06
C ARG A 69 -3.32 -9.51 2.85
N LEU A 70 -2.63 -10.21 1.96
CA LEU A 70 -3.22 -10.86 0.80
C LEU A 70 -4.20 -11.98 1.22
N ARG A 71 -3.89 -12.78 2.24
CA ARG A 71 -4.81 -13.78 2.80
C ARG A 71 -6.06 -13.17 3.40
N ARG A 72 -5.97 -12.01 4.06
CA ARG A 72 -7.15 -11.28 4.56
C ARG A 72 -8.05 -10.83 3.41
N LEU A 73 -7.47 -10.34 2.31
CA LEU A 73 -8.23 -10.00 1.11
C LEU A 73 -8.90 -11.24 0.49
N GLN A 74 -8.16 -12.35 0.36
CA GLN A 74 -8.69 -13.60 -0.17
C GLN A 74 -9.85 -14.13 0.70
N THR A 75 -9.71 -14.09 2.03
CA THR A 75 -10.76 -14.46 2.99
C THR A 75 -11.99 -13.55 2.84
N GLY A 76 -11.79 -12.28 2.47
CA GLY A 76 -12.85 -11.34 2.12
C GLY A 76 -13.47 -11.54 0.74
N GLY A 77 -13.15 -12.63 0.03
CA GLY A 77 -13.71 -12.96 -1.29
C GLY A 77 -12.99 -12.30 -2.48
N VAL A 78 -11.79 -11.78 -2.27
CA VAL A 78 -11.03 -11.09 -3.33
C VAL A 78 -10.18 -12.12 -4.06
N GLU A 79 -10.56 -12.43 -5.30
CA GLU A 79 -9.86 -13.43 -6.11
C GLU A 79 -8.62 -12.87 -6.84
N GLN A 80 -8.61 -11.56 -7.12
CA GLN A 80 -7.54 -10.93 -7.87
C GLN A 80 -7.16 -9.55 -7.33
N VAL A 81 -5.86 -9.32 -7.23
CA VAL A 81 -5.25 -8.03 -6.89
C VAL A 81 -4.38 -7.57 -8.04
N LEU A 82 -4.73 -6.43 -8.62
CA LEU A 82 -3.89 -5.72 -9.58
C LEU A 82 -2.97 -4.79 -8.80
N PHE A 83 -1.66 -4.97 -8.95
CA PHE A 83 -0.68 -4.08 -8.34
C PHE A 83 -0.46 -2.83 -9.18
N SER A 84 -0.45 -1.66 -8.54
CA SER A 84 -0.16 -0.37 -9.15
C SER A 84 1.00 0.35 -8.46
N GLY A 85 1.63 1.30 -9.18
CA GLY A 85 2.72 2.12 -8.66
C GLY A 85 4.10 1.74 -9.22
N GLY A 86 5.12 2.51 -8.81
CA GLY A 86 6.51 2.38 -9.28
C GLY A 86 7.26 1.19 -8.69
N VAL A 87 6.71 -0.01 -8.85
CA VAL A 87 7.34 -1.27 -8.46
C VAL A 87 8.47 -1.56 -9.45
N THR A 88 9.67 -1.84 -8.95
CA THR A 88 10.79 -2.21 -9.83
C THR A 88 10.71 -3.68 -10.24
N SER A 89 11.40 -4.05 -11.32
CA SER A 89 11.51 -5.47 -11.69
C SER A 89 12.13 -6.33 -10.60
N ASP A 90 13.00 -5.75 -9.76
CA ASP A 90 13.62 -6.47 -8.65
C ASP A 90 12.62 -6.72 -7.52
N ASP A 91 11.77 -5.74 -7.21
CA ASP A 91 10.67 -5.90 -6.24
C ASP A 91 9.67 -6.97 -6.71
N LEU A 92 9.38 -7.04 -8.01
CA LEU A 92 8.51 -8.09 -8.56
C LEU A 92 9.14 -9.48 -8.46
N ARG A 93 10.46 -9.61 -8.70
CA ARG A 93 11.16 -10.88 -8.50
C ARG A 93 11.17 -11.30 -7.03
N PHE A 94 11.44 -10.35 -6.14
CA PHE A 94 11.44 -10.59 -4.71
C PHE A 94 10.05 -10.99 -4.20
N PHE A 95 9.00 -10.31 -4.66
CA PHE A 95 7.61 -10.70 -4.39
C PHE A 95 7.31 -12.10 -4.93
N ALA A 96 7.75 -12.42 -6.15
CA ALA A 96 7.55 -13.73 -6.74
C ALA A 96 8.30 -14.85 -5.99
N SER A 97 9.49 -14.58 -5.43
CA SER A 97 10.27 -15.58 -4.69
C SER A 97 9.79 -15.76 -3.25
N GLU A 98 9.44 -14.67 -2.56
CA GLU A 98 9.16 -14.71 -1.13
C GLU A 98 7.67 -14.77 -0.77
N VAL A 99 6.78 -14.23 -1.61
CA VAL A 99 5.34 -14.11 -1.30
C VAL A 99 4.51 -15.15 -2.04
N MET A 100 4.73 -15.31 -3.35
CA MET A 100 3.91 -16.20 -4.17
C MET A 100 3.90 -17.67 -3.75
N PRO A 101 4.98 -18.27 -3.21
CA PRO A 101 4.95 -19.65 -2.73
C PRO A 101 3.91 -19.93 -1.62
N ALA A 102 3.42 -18.90 -0.93
CA ALA A 102 2.39 -19.05 0.09
C ALA A 102 0.96 -19.20 -0.46
N PHE A 103 0.78 -19.03 -1.78
CA PHE A 103 -0.50 -19.05 -2.51
C PHE A 103 -0.55 -20.11 -3.63
N SER A 104 0.51 -20.91 -3.76
CA SER A 104 0.61 -22.04 -4.69
C SER A 104 0.22 -23.36 -4.05
#